data_AF-A0A498LPY1-F1
#
_entry.id   AF-A0A498LPY1-F1
#
_cell.length_a   1.000
_cell.length_b   1.000
_cell.length_c   1.000
_cell.angle_alpha   90.00
_cell.angle_beta   90.00
_cell.angle_gamma   90.00
#
_symmetry.space_group_name_H-M   'P 1'
#
loop_
_entity.id
_entity.type
_entity.pdbx_description
1 polymer ?
#
loop_
_entity_poly.entity_id
_entity_poly.type
_entity_poly.pdbx_seq_one_letter_code
_entity_poly.pdbx_strand_id
1 'polypeptide(L)'
;MKENSSEEVNSSQQEEPPGAEDENGSDGEEELSPEEKRVLERKLKKIRNKELKKKLKEEGKSIKKDKVKTSLAEKAALEYLTCWSERRDEWKFLKSRQTWLLQHMYDTTKVTDDHFKVLLEYIESMRGASRDITLQKAEAIVRWEGQGEEADTEAAEKKKERAKQVVQLL
;
A
#
# COMPACT_ATOMS: atom_id res chain seq x y z
N MET A 1 -27.71 -31.96 -50.18
CA MET A 1 -29.18 -31.95 -50.18
C MET A 1 -29.70 -33.38 -50.20
N LYS A 2 -30.09 -33.90 -49.03
CA LYS A 2 -31.39 -34.55 -48.79
C LYS A 2 -31.48 -34.88 -47.30
N GLU A 3 -32.47 -34.24 -46.68
CA GLU A 3 -32.98 -34.45 -45.33
C GLU A 3 -33.61 -35.84 -45.16
N ASN A 4 -33.74 -36.27 -43.89
CA ASN A 4 -34.89 -36.96 -43.27
C ASN A 4 -34.44 -37.32 -41.82
N SER A 5 -34.83 -36.66 -40.74
CA SER A 5 -36.16 -36.49 -40.10
C SER A 5 -36.63 -37.70 -39.28
N SER A 6 -36.96 -37.40 -38.00
CA SER A 6 -37.94 -38.06 -37.11
C SER A 6 -37.48 -39.35 -36.39
N GLU A 7 -37.83 -39.65 -35.13
CA GLU A 7 -38.44 -38.97 -33.96
C GLU A 7 -38.43 -40.05 -32.84
N GLU A 8 -39.17 -39.83 -31.74
CA GLU A 8 -39.53 -40.80 -30.68
C GLU A 8 -38.63 -40.85 -29.43
N VAL A 9 -38.92 -39.86 -28.58
CA VAL A 9 -39.09 -40.00 -27.14
C VAL A 9 -39.84 -41.28 -26.74
N ASN A 10 -39.36 -42.00 -25.72
CA ASN A 10 -40.25 -42.75 -24.83
C ASN A 10 -39.78 -42.67 -23.37
N SER A 11 -40.77 -42.47 -22.51
CA SER A 11 -40.72 -42.10 -21.11
C SER A 11 -41.12 -43.30 -20.24
N SER A 12 -40.40 -43.59 -19.15
CA SER A 12 -40.98 -43.87 -17.81
C SER A 12 -39.98 -44.46 -16.81
N GLN A 13 -39.81 -43.73 -15.70
CA GLN A 13 -39.88 -44.13 -14.28
C GLN A 13 -39.22 -45.48 -13.85
N GLN A 14 -38.12 -45.41 -13.10
CA GLN A 14 -37.97 -45.32 -11.62
C GLN A 14 -37.87 -46.70 -10.96
N GLU A 15 -36.75 -46.99 -10.26
CA GLU A 15 -36.64 -47.33 -8.82
C GLU A 15 -35.15 -47.64 -8.47
N GLU A 16 -34.67 -47.07 -7.37
CA GLU A 16 -33.35 -47.27 -6.70
C GLU A 16 -33.57 -48.15 -5.44
N PRO A 17 -32.55 -48.50 -4.61
CA PRO A 17 -31.35 -49.33 -4.80
C PRO A 17 -31.34 -50.47 -3.70
N PRO A 18 -30.27 -51.29 -3.44
CA PRO A 18 -29.07 -50.82 -2.72
C PRO A 18 -27.73 -51.56 -2.99
N GLY A 19 -26.63 -50.83 -2.76
CA GLY A 19 -25.47 -51.34 -2.02
C GLY A 19 -24.35 -52.03 -2.79
N ALA A 20 -23.23 -51.31 -2.97
CA ALA A 20 -21.88 -51.70 -2.48
C ALA A 20 -20.78 -50.89 -3.23
N GLU A 21 -20.24 -49.88 -2.54
CA GLU A 21 -18.79 -49.57 -2.36
C GLU A 21 -17.79 -49.84 -3.52
N ASP A 22 -17.17 -48.78 -4.05
CA ASP A 22 -15.75 -48.42 -3.78
C ASP A 22 -15.41 -47.04 -4.40
N GLU A 23 -14.31 -46.47 -3.96
CA GLU A 23 -14.06 -45.05 -3.68
C GLU A 23 -13.40 -44.25 -4.82
N ASN A 24 -13.63 -42.94 -4.82
CA ASN A 24 -12.60 -41.90 -4.63
C ASN A 24 -13.04 -40.56 -5.25
N GLY A 25 -14.00 -39.90 -4.59
CA GLY A 25 -14.32 -38.49 -4.81
C GLY A 25 -13.50 -37.63 -3.86
N SER A 26 -12.45 -36.99 -4.37
CA SER A 26 -11.76 -35.90 -3.64
C SER A 26 -12.59 -34.62 -3.78
N ASP A 27 -13.64 -34.55 -2.97
CA ASP A 27 -14.30 -33.32 -2.59
C ASP A 27 -13.31 -32.43 -1.82
N GLY A 28 -13.18 -31.18 -2.25
CA GLY A 28 -12.26 -30.20 -1.71
C GLY A 28 -13.02 -28.95 -1.26
N GLU A 29 -14.12 -29.14 -0.54
CA GLU A 29 -14.71 -28.08 0.27
C GLU A 29 -13.75 -27.74 1.41
N GLU A 30 -12.77 -26.89 1.11
CA GLU A 30 -11.89 -26.28 2.10
C GLU A 30 -12.75 -25.29 2.91
N GLU A 31 -13.45 -25.84 3.92
CA GLU A 31 -14.21 -25.06 4.89
C GLU A 31 -13.23 -24.18 5.68
N LEU A 32 -13.04 -22.96 5.17
CA LEU A 32 -12.19 -21.95 5.81
C LEU A 32 -12.58 -21.80 7.29
N SER A 33 -11.55 -21.84 8.13
CA SER A 33 -11.66 -21.74 9.59
C SER A 33 -12.42 -20.46 9.98
N PRO A 34 -13.20 -20.45 11.07
CA PRO A 34 -13.87 -19.25 11.59
C PRO A 34 -12.94 -18.03 11.74
N GLU A 35 -11.64 -18.28 11.92
CA GLU A 35 -10.59 -17.27 11.99
C GLU A 35 -10.37 -16.57 10.64
N GLU A 36 -10.39 -17.32 9.53
CA GLU A 36 -10.16 -16.84 8.16
C GLU A 36 -11.37 -16.06 7.62
N LYS A 37 -12.58 -16.53 7.95
CA LYS A 37 -13.85 -15.85 7.65
C LYS A 37 -13.89 -14.46 8.31
N ARG A 38 -13.46 -14.34 9.57
CA ARG A 38 -13.33 -13.04 10.29
C ARG A 38 -12.27 -12.12 9.67
N VAL A 39 -11.18 -12.67 9.14
CA VAL A 39 -10.12 -11.89 8.48
C VAL A 39 -10.62 -11.33 7.14
N LEU A 40 -11.32 -12.14 6.34
CA LEU A 40 -11.92 -11.71 5.07
C LEU A 40 -12.97 -10.61 5.29
N GLU A 41 -13.84 -10.78 6.30
CA GLU A 41 -14.87 -9.80 6.63
C GLU A 41 -14.27 -8.43 7.04
N ARG A 42 -13.21 -8.45 7.85
CA ARG A 42 -12.47 -7.23 8.22
C ARG A 42 -11.82 -6.56 7.00
N LYS A 43 -11.27 -7.33 6.06
CA LYS A 43 -10.69 -6.80 4.81
C LYS A 43 -11.77 -6.16 3.93
N LEU A 44 -12.91 -6.82 3.75
CA LEU A 44 -14.03 -6.30 2.96
C LEU A 44 -14.62 -5.02 3.56
N LYS A 45 -14.79 -4.98 4.89
CA LYS A 45 -15.25 -3.77 5.60
C LYS A 45 -14.26 -2.60 5.46
N LYS A 46 -12.96 -2.89 5.47
CA LYS A 46 -11.90 -1.90 5.25
C LYS A 46 -11.91 -1.35 3.82
N ILE A 47 -12.17 -2.21 2.82
CA ILE A 47 -12.30 -1.81 1.41
C ILE A 47 -13.54 -0.92 1.24
N ARG A 48 -14.70 -1.33 1.76
CA ARG A 48 -15.94 -0.55 1.68
C ARG A 48 -15.82 0.83 2.33
N ASN A 49 -15.20 0.91 3.51
CA ASN A 49 -14.99 2.19 4.19
C ASN A 49 -14.01 3.11 3.44
N LYS A 50 -13.01 2.52 2.76
CA LYS A 50 -12.06 3.26 1.91
C LYS A 50 -12.77 3.84 0.67
N GLU A 51 -13.64 3.07 0.03
CA GLU A 51 -14.42 3.51 -1.13
C GLU A 51 -15.44 4.61 -0.78
N LEU A 52 -16.15 4.48 0.35
CA LEU A 52 -17.08 5.51 0.83
C LEU A 52 -16.35 6.83 1.15
N LYS A 53 -15.18 6.74 1.79
CA LYS A 53 -14.34 7.91 2.11
C LYS A 53 -13.73 8.56 0.86
N LYS A 54 -13.49 7.78 -0.20
CA LYS A 54 -13.02 8.26 -1.51
C LYS A 54 -14.13 9.05 -2.22
N LYS A 55 -15.34 8.49 -2.31
CA LYS A 55 -16.52 9.15 -2.91
C LYS A 55 -16.86 10.48 -2.22
N LEU A 56 -16.84 10.51 -0.88
CA LEU A 56 -17.05 11.75 -0.10
C LEU A 56 -15.95 12.81 -0.28
N LYS A 57 -14.75 12.43 -0.73
CA LYS A 57 -13.64 13.37 -1.00
C LYS A 57 -13.74 13.98 -2.41
N GLU A 58 -14.40 13.29 -3.33
CA GLU A 58 -14.55 13.66 -4.74
C GLU A 58 -15.61 14.76 -4.96
N GLU A 59 -16.59 14.87 -4.06
CA GLU A 59 -17.78 15.73 -4.22
C GLU A 59 -17.63 17.20 -3.73
N GLY A 60 -16.48 17.86 -3.95
CA GLY A 60 -16.50 19.33 -4.12
C GLY A 60 -16.23 20.26 -2.90
N LYS A 61 -15.36 19.92 -1.96
CA LYS A 61 -14.81 20.90 -0.96
C LYS A 61 -13.31 20.72 -0.68
N SER A 62 -12.59 20.07 -1.58
CA SER A 62 -11.34 19.35 -1.29
C SER A 62 -10.10 20.25 -1.19
N ILE A 63 -9.93 21.27 -2.02
CA ILE A 63 -8.63 21.96 -2.18
C ILE A 63 -8.16 22.69 -0.91
N LYS A 64 -9.02 23.49 -0.26
CA LYS A 64 -8.64 24.23 0.97
C LYS A 64 -8.45 23.31 2.16
N LYS A 65 -9.28 22.26 2.29
CA LYS A 65 -9.14 21.25 3.34
C LYS A 65 -7.90 20.37 3.13
N ASP A 66 -7.51 20.09 1.89
CA ASP A 66 -6.31 19.30 1.61
C ASP A 66 -5.05 20.06 2.02
N LYS A 67 -4.88 21.33 1.63
CA LYS A 67 -3.73 22.16 2.03
C LYS A 67 -3.56 22.27 3.56
N VAL A 68 -4.66 22.44 4.29
CA VAL A 68 -4.63 22.50 5.77
C VAL A 68 -4.28 21.13 6.36
N LYS A 69 -4.82 20.04 5.82
CA LYS A 69 -4.52 18.67 6.27
C LYS A 69 -3.08 18.26 5.94
N THR A 70 -2.54 18.65 4.78
CA THR A 70 -1.15 18.39 4.42
C THR A 70 -0.21 19.13 5.35
N SER A 71 -0.49 20.40 5.65
CA SER A 71 0.29 21.18 6.63
C SER A 71 0.24 20.59 8.04
N LEU A 72 -0.91 20.05 8.47
CA LEU A 72 -1.02 19.37 9.76
C LEU A 72 -0.24 18.05 9.78
N ALA A 73 -0.29 17.29 8.68
CA ALA A 73 0.45 16.04 8.56
C ALA A 73 1.97 16.27 8.59
N GLU A 74 2.42 17.30 7.88
CA GLU A 74 3.79 17.79 7.84
C GLU A 74 4.28 18.19 9.23
N LYS A 75 3.62 19.15 9.89
CA LYS A 75 4.00 19.62 11.23
C LYS A 75 4.16 18.47 12.22
N ALA A 76 3.19 17.57 12.26
CA ALA A 76 3.25 16.46 13.21
C ALA A 76 4.17 15.31 12.78
N ALA A 77 4.64 15.28 11.52
CA ALA A 77 5.72 14.39 11.10
C ALA A 77 7.10 14.98 11.46
N LEU A 78 7.28 16.29 11.32
CA LEU A 78 8.47 17.00 11.77
C LEU A 78 8.59 16.93 13.31
N GLU A 79 7.51 17.19 14.05
CA GLU A 79 7.48 17.03 15.51
C GLU A 79 7.80 15.59 15.95
N TYR A 80 7.33 14.59 15.21
CA TYR A 80 7.68 13.20 15.46
C TYR A 80 9.19 12.95 15.33
N LEU A 81 9.82 13.58 14.35
CA LEU A 81 11.26 13.48 14.13
C LEU A 81 12.06 14.23 15.21
N THR A 82 11.62 15.42 15.61
CA THR A 82 12.22 16.17 16.73
C THR A 82 12.08 15.42 18.05
N CYS A 83 10.91 14.81 18.30
CA CYS A 83 10.70 13.95 19.47
C CYS A 83 11.63 12.73 19.46
N TRP A 84 11.86 12.15 18.28
CA TRP A 84 12.83 11.07 18.13
C TRP A 84 14.27 11.52 18.46
N SER A 85 14.69 12.72 18.05
CA SER A 85 16.07 13.18 18.31
C SER A 85 16.27 13.71 19.73
N GLU A 86 15.31 14.45 20.28
CA GLU A 86 15.47 15.18 21.55
C GLU A 86 14.86 14.44 22.75
N ARG A 87 13.75 13.72 22.55
CA ARG A 87 12.93 13.14 23.63
C ARG A 87 12.68 11.65 23.39
N ARG A 88 13.78 10.88 23.38
CA ARG A 88 13.73 9.44 23.10
C ARG A 88 12.84 8.63 24.02
N ASP A 89 12.70 9.02 25.28
CA ASP A 89 11.88 8.33 26.28
C ASP A 89 10.37 8.48 26.02
N GLU A 90 9.95 9.61 25.46
CA GLU A 90 8.55 9.90 25.12
C GLU A 90 8.20 9.43 23.70
N TRP A 91 9.21 9.12 22.90
CA TRP A 91 9.04 8.78 21.50
C TRP A 91 8.33 7.43 21.34
N LYS A 92 7.25 7.46 20.56
CA LYS A 92 6.49 6.26 20.20
C LYS A 92 6.48 6.12 18.69
N PHE A 93 6.77 4.91 18.21
CA PHE A 93 6.74 4.63 16.78
C PHE A 93 5.35 4.87 16.19
N LEU A 94 5.28 5.80 15.24
CA LEU A 94 4.05 6.16 14.52
C LEU A 94 4.27 5.93 13.03
N LYS A 95 3.81 4.77 12.55
CA LYS A 95 3.96 4.36 11.14
C LYS A 95 3.45 5.41 10.15
N SER A 96 2.38 6.12 10.46
CA SER A 96 1.84 7.19 9.60
C SER A 96 2.81 8.36 9.45
N ARG A 97 3.52 8.74 10.52
CA ARG A 97 4.52 9.82 10.51
C ARG A 97 5.76 9.40 9.75
N GLN A 98 6.27 8.19 10.02
CA GLN A 98 7.38 7.62 9.24
C GLN A 98 7.04 7.53 7.75
N THR A 99 5.86 7.01 7.41
CA THR A 99 5.46 6.90 6.00
C THR A 99 5.39 8.27 5.34
N TRP A 100 4.90 9.29 6.05
CA TRP A 100 4.87 10.66 5.54
C TRP A 100 6.28 11.21 5.31
N LEU A 101 7.20 11.01 6.27
CA LEU A 101 8.60 11.44 6.16
C LEU A 101 9.28 10.80 4.94
N LEU A 102 9.22 9.46 4.82
CA LEU A 102 9.85 8.74 3.71
C LEU A 102 9.28 9.12 2.32
N GLN A 103 8.02 9.57 2.27
CA GLN A 103 7.41 10.04 1.02
C GLN A 103 7.86 11.44 0.62
N HIS A 104 8.13 12.31 1.59
CA HIS A 104 8.36 13.74 1.36
C HIS A 104 9.79 14.20 1.67
N MET A 105 10.67 13.29 2.09
CA MET A 105 12.05 13.63 2.47
C MET A 105 12.90 14.20 1.34
N TYR A 106 12.55 13.91 0.09
CA TYR A 106 13.25 14.47 -1.06
C TYR A 106 12.81 15.90 -1.41
N ASP A 107 11.69 16.36 -0.85
CA ASP A 107 11.16 17.71 -1.06
C ASP A 107 11.72 18.67 -0.01
N THR A 108 12.54 19.61 -0.48
CA THR A 108 13.21 20.61 0.36
C THR A 108 12.24 21.63 0.97
N THR A 109 11.04 21.78 0.39
CA THR A 109 10.01 22.69 0.90
C THR A 109 9.25 22.08 2.09
N LYS A 110 9.13 20.75 2.13
CA LYS A 110 8.39 20.01 3.16
C LYS A 110 9.28 19.55 4.30
N VAL A 111 10.51 19.16 3.96
CA VAL A 111 11.52 18.73 4.92
C VAL A 111 12.72 19.62 4.70
N THR A 112 12.96 20.55 5.63
CA THR A 112 14.14 21.44 5.55
C THR A 112 15.42 20.63 5.69
N ASP A 113 16.56 21.20 5.27
CA ASP A 113 17.84 20.50 5.28
C ASP A 113 18.25 20.05 6.69
N ASP A 114 17.89 20.81 7.73
CA ASP A 114 18.18 20.42 9.11
C ASP A 114 17.35 19.23 9.58
N HIS A 115 16.06 19.19 9.23
CA HIS A 115 15.24 18.00 9.51
C HIS A 115 15.70 16.81 8.69
N PHE A 116 16.20 17.04 7.47
CA PHE A 116 16.71 15.95 6.63
C PHE A 116 17.94 15.28 7.25
N LYS A 117 18.87 16.03 7.86
CA LYS A 117 20.02 15.45 8.58
C LYS A 117 19.57 14.51 9.70
N VAL A 118 18.63 14.95 10.54
CA VAL A 118 18.06 14.11 11.61
C VAL A 118 17.33 12.90 11.03
N LEU A 119 16.68 13.06 9.88
CA LEU A 119 15.99 11.97 9.20
C LEU A 119 16.96 10.91 8.65
N LEU A 120 18.15 11.28 8.21
CA LEU A 120 19.17 10.32 7.80
C LEU A 120 19.58 9.43 8.99
N GLU A 121 19.88 10.01 10.15
CA GLU A 121 20.16 9.24 11.37
C GLU A 121 18.97 8.33 11.76
N TYR A 122 17.73 8.82 11.58
CA TYR A 122 16.53 8.02 11.77
C TYR A 122 16.50 6.80 10.84
N ILE A 123 16.74 7.01 9.55
CA ILE A 123 16.77 5.96 8.52
C ILE A 123 17.88 4.94 8.78
N GLU A 124 19.04 5.38 9.27
CA GLU A 124 20.14 4.50 9.67
C GLU A 124 19.70 3.53 10.78
N SER A 125 18.94 4.03 11.76
CA SER A 125 18.41 3.21 12.86
C SER A 125 17.28 2.25 12.44
N MET A 126 16.70 2.42 11.26
CA MET A 126 15.60 1.57 10.76
C MET A 126 16.10 0.20 10.31
N ARG A 127 15.30 -0.84 10.54
CA ARG A 127 15.57 -2.21 10.11
C ARG A 127 14.36 -2.84 9.41
N GLY A 128 14.63 -3.87 8.60
CA GLY A 128 13.63 -4.65 7.88
C GLY A 128 13.09 -3.99 6.61
N ALA A 129 11.97 -4.50 6.09
CA ALA A 129 11.46 -4.18 4.76
C ALA A 129 11.27 -2.67 4.46
N SER A 130 11.03 -1.84 5.49
CA SER A 130 10.90 -0.40 5.26
C SER A 130 12.22 0.23 4.81
N ARG A 131 13.37 -0.29 5.27
CA ARG A 131 14.71 0.12 4.84
C ARG A 131 14.92 -0.25 3.37
N ASP A 132 14.67 -1.50 3.01
CA ASP A 132 14.85 -2.02 1.65
C ASP A 132 13.98 -1.26 0.63
N ILE A 133 12.70 -1.01 0.97
CA ILE A 133 11.80 -0.22 0.13
C ILE A 133 12.29 1.21 -0.03
N THR A 134 12.90 1.78 1.01
CA THR A 134 13.44 3.15 0.97
C THR A 134 14.65 3.21 0.06
N LEU A 135 15.55 2.24 0.15
CA LEU A 135 16.70 2.10 -0.75
C LEU A 135 16.25 1.95 -2.20
N GLN A 136 15.36 1.00 -2.51
CA GLN A 136 14.84 0.79 -3.86
C GLN A 136 14.21 2.05 -4.46
N LYS A 137 13.48 2.83 -3.65
CA LYS A 137 12.91 4.11 -4.08
C LYS A 137 13.97 5.18 -4.33
N ALA A 138 14.98 5.26 -3.47
CA ALA A 138 16.07 6.20 -3.62
C ALA A 138 16.88 5.88 -4.89
N GLU A 139 17.21 4.60 -5.11
CA GLU A 139 17.87 4.13 -6.34
C GLU A 139 17.03 4.43 -7.58
N ALA A 140 15.72 4.23 -7.51
CA ALA A 140 14.83 4.57 -8.61
C ALA A 140 14.90 6.08 -8.92
N ILE A 141 14.88 6.96 -7.92
CA ILE A 141 15.01 8.41 -8.14
C ILE A 141 16.34 8.74 -8.82
N VAL A 142 17.44 8.13 -8.36
CA VAL A 142 18.78 8.35 -8.95
C VAL A 142 18.85 7.85 -10.41
N ARG A 143 18.18 6.75 -10.75
CA ARG A 143 18.22 6.13 -12.09
C ARG A 143 17.22 6.75 -13.10
N TRP A 144 16.03 7.15 -12.65
CA TRP A 144 14.91 7.48 -13.54
C TRP A 144 14.86 8.93 -14.01
N GLU A 145 15.50 9.89 -13.34
CA GLU A 145 15.51 11.30 -13.80
C GLU A 145 16.34 11.52 -15.10
N GLY A 146 16.94 10.48 -15.67
CA GLY A 146 17.51 10.51 -17.03
C GLY A 146 16.51 10.17 -18.16
N GLN A 147 15.26 9.81 -17.84
CA GLN A 147 14.28 9.30 -18.83
C GLN A 147 12.94 10.05 -18.86
N GLY A 148 12.71 11.01 -17.96
CA GLY A 148 11.49 11.81 -17.91
C GLY A 148 11.81 13.30 -18.00
N GLU A 149 10.97 14.05 -18.73
CA GLU A 149 10.96 15.51 -18.83
C GLU A 149 10.64 16.19 -17.47
N GLU A 150 11.29 15.82 -16.37
CA GLU A 150 11.41 16.77 -15.27
C GLU A 150 12.45 17.80 -15.72
N ALA A 151 11.97 19.00 -16.03
CA ALA A 151 12.81 20.14 -16.38
C ALA A 151 13.98 20.23 -15.40
N ASP A 152 15.18 20.51 -15.95
CA ASP A 152 16.43 20.74 -15.24
C ASP A 152 16.27 21.90 -14.24
N THR A 153 15.66 21.58 -13.11
CA THR A 153 15.22 22.51 -12.09
C THR A 153 16.03 22.22 -10.84
N GLU A 154 16.38 23.28 -10.11
CA GLU A 154 17.13 23.16 -8.86
C GLU A 154 16.46 22.21 -7.86
N ALA A 155 15.13 22.11 -7.90
CA ALA A 155 14.36 21.19 -7.06
C ALA A 155 14.59 19.71 -7.41
N ALA A 156 14.67 19.37 -8.71
CA ALA A 156 14.96 18.01 -9.17
C ALA A 156 16.39 17.61 -8.78
N GLU A 157 17.38 18.48 -9.03
CA GLU A 157 18.76 18.23 -8.63
C GLU A 157 18.92 18.06 -7.11
N LYS A 158 18.23 18.87 -6.29
CA LYS A 158 18.22 18.67 -4.84
C LYS A 158 17.56 17.35 -4.41
N LYS A 159 16.46 16.96 -5.07
CA LYS A 159 15.78 15.69 -4.80
C LYS A 159 16.70 14.49 -5.10
N LYS A 160 17.42 14.55 -6.22
CA LYS A 160 18.44 13.58 -6.60
C LYS A 160 19.61 13.54 -5.63
N GLU A 161 20.09 14.71 -5.19
CA GLU A 161 21.16 14.79 -4.19
C GLU A 161 20.76 14.12 -2.87
N ARG A 162 19.55 14.41 -2.37
CA ARG A 162 19.01 13.72 -1.19
C ARG A 162 18.85 12.21 -1.41
N ALA A 163 18.43 11.79 -2.60
CA ALA A 163 18.34 10.37 -2.94
C ALA A 163 19.70 9.66 -2.93
N LYS A 164 20.75 10.30 -3.46
CA LYS A 164 22.12 9.77 -3.38
C LYS A 164 22.59 9.60 -1.95
N GLN A 165 22.32 10.58 -1.07
CA GLN A 165 22.68 10.49 0.35
C GLN A 165 21.99 9.30 1.04
N VAL A 166 20.72 9.04 0.71
CA VAL A 166 19.98 7.89 1.22
C VAL A 166 20.55 6.57 0.70
N VAL A 167 20.89 6.48 -0.59
CA VAL A 167 21.53 5.28 -1.17
C VAL A 167 22.90 5.02 -0.55
N GLN A 168 23.69 6.07 -0.29
CA GLN A 168 25.02 5.94 0.29
C GLN A 168 24.98 5.51 1.77
N LEU A 169 23.93 5.90 2.50
CA LEU A 169 23.73 5.54 3.90
C LEU A 169 23.21 4.10 4.09
N LEU A 170 22.40 3.62 3.15
CA LEU A 170 21.63 2.37 3.27
C LEU A 170 22.38 1.15 2.75
#